data_AF-A0A7I0J8W6-F1
#
_entry.id   AF-A0A7I0J8W6-F1
#
_cell.length_a   1.000
_cell.length_b   1.000
_cell.length_c   1.000
_cell.angle_alpha   90.00
_cell.angle_beta   90.00
_cell.angle_gamma   90.00
#
_symmetry.space_group_name_H-M   'P 1'
#
loop_
_entity.id
_entity.type
_entity.pdbx_description
1 polymer ?
#
loop_
_entity_poly.entity_id
_entity_poly.type
_entity_poly.pdbx_seq_one_letter_code
_entity_poly.pdbx_strand_id
1 'polypeptide(L)'
;MTRSLLAGACALAVNLLPMAGAHAQTDPVLVPADDASGGAADQGASSTTDAAPADEDKQAPIPFEGGQFTITQQEEYGEKVLAYDGKQLADNYDVFFDKIVEVGGVKVALFDVGDGGNQCGPASVIAWKPEGGEIQTATVEQDECGAPPPAVSDSAIYYVPFLLPGETRAALQWSPTEGLTTSGNLTYTPESGTDWKDVDPSKYDNIIDAFHNEAVYKAAQAVLGDTMPDMATSLLVGGGTERTASGAFYATGCVPHDCGGNDGFMAVDPVKHMVYFARRGDNGEPDARPPLKDWPADIKKAYDDAQGAAN
;
A
#
# COMPACT_ATOMS: atom_id res chain seq x y z
N MET A 1 -41.99 -55.67 2.45
CA MET A 1 -41.90 -55.02 3.77
C MET A 1 -40.82 -55.72 4.57
N THR A 2 -39.64 -55.11 4.68
CA THR A 2 -38.58 -55.58 5.59
C THR A 2 -37.62 -54.42 5.80
N ARG A 3 -37.53 -53.98 7.06
CA ARG A 3 -36.58 -53.00 7.59
C ARG A 3 -35.19 -53.63 7.71
N SER A 4 -34.14 -52.83 7.59
CA SER A 4 -33.09 -52.76 8.63
C SER A 4 -32.16 -51.58 8.37
N LEU A 5 -32.08 -50.70 9.38
CA LEU A 5 -31.12 -49.61 9.53
C LEU A 5 -29.80 -50.18 10.04
N LEU A 6 -28.69 -49.82 9.39
CA LEU A 6 -27.34 -50.05 9.89
C LEU A 6 -26.72 -48.70 10.25
N ALA A 7 -26.50 -48.51 11.54
CA ALA A 7 -25.68 -47.44 12.11
C ALA A 7 -24.21 -47.77 11.85
N GLY A 8 -23.48 -46.84 11.24
CA GLY A 8 -22.03 -46.88 11.09
C GLY A 8 -21.42 -45.66 11.75
N ALA A 9 -20.83 -45.84 12.93
CA ALA A 9 -19.97 -44.86 13.57
C ALA A 9 -18.54 -45.04 13.03
N CYS A 10 -18.01 -44.04 12.33
CA CYS A 10 -16.60 -43.96 12.00
C CYS A 10 -15.96 -42.84 12.82
N ALA A 11 -15.04 -43.22 13.70
CA ALA A 11 -14.18 -42.33 14.45
C ALA A 11 -13.19 -41.63 13.51
N LEU A 12 -13.14 -40.30 13.57
CA LEU A 12 -12.10 -39.48 12.94
C LEU A 12 -10.92 -39.36 13.91
N ALA A 13 -9.79 -39.95 13.53
CA ALA A 13 -8.50 -39.72 14.17
C ALA A 13 -7.91 -38.42 13.60
N VAL A 14 -7.82 -37.39 14.44
CA VAL A 14 -7.11 -36.13 14.14
C VAL A 14 -5.64 -36.33 14.51
N ASN A 15 -4.77 -36.43 13.49
CA ASN A 15 -3.33 -36.31 13.68
C ASN A 15 -2.97 -34.82 13.68
N LEU A 16 -2.56 -34.30 14.84
CA LEU A 16 -1.96 -32.99 15.02
C LEU A 16 -0.49 -33.06 14.57
N LEU A 17 -0.15 -32.36 13.49
CA LEU A 17 1.22 -32.00 13.13
C LEU A 17 1.48 -30.55 13.56
N PRO A 18 2.61 -30.23 14.21
CA PRO A 18 2.95 -28.86 14.56
C PRO A 18 3.40 -28.08 13.31
N MET A 19 2.68 -27.00 13.00
CA MET A 19 3.13 -25.98 12.05
C MET A 19 4.34 -25.27 12.65
N ALA A 20 5.51 -25.47 12.04
CA ALA A 20 6.69 -24.65 12.29
C ALA A 20 6.40 -23.23 11.77
N GLY A 21 6.28 -22.27 12.68
CA GLY A 21 6.21 -20.86 12.35
C GLY A 21 7.50 -20.41 11.67
N ALA A 22 7.37 -19.84 10.48
CA ALA A 22 8.43 -19.05 9.88
C ALA A 22 8.57 -17.75 10.69
N HIS A 23 9.55 -17.72 11.60
CA HIS A 23 10.04 -16.49 12.19
C HIS A 23 10.84 -15.75 11.13
N ALA A 24 10.32 -14.62 10.64
CA ALA A 24 11.13 -13.63 9.96
C ALA A 24 12.12 -13.06 10.98
N GLN A 25 13.40 -13.40 10.82
CA GLN A 25 14.50 -12.76 11.55
C GLN A 25 14.66 -11.34 11.02
N THR A 26 14.29 -10.34 11.83
CA THR A 26 14.81 -8.98 11.70
C THR A 26 16.07 -8.90 12.55
N ASP A 27 17.24 -8.90 11.93
CA ASP A 27 18.50 -8.52 12.58
C ASP A 27 18.50 -6.99 12.80
N PRO A 28 18.60 -6.49 14.04
CA PRO A 28 18.84 -5.07 14.26
C PRO A 28 20.33 -4.78 14.02
N VAL A 29 20.62 -4.00 12.97
CA VAL A 29 21.92 -3.37 12.77
C VAL A 29 22.20 -2.46 13.96
N LEU A 30 23.18 -2.86 14.76
CA LEU A 30 23.71 -2.12 15.89
C LEU A 30 24.37 -0.82 15.38
N VAL A 31 23.76 0.31 15.70
CA VAL A 31 24.43 1.62 15.68
C VAL A 31 25.45 1.64 16.83
N PRO A 32 26.76 1.83 16.58
CA PRO A 32 27.72 1.99 17.68
C PRO A 32 27.48 3.33 18.38
N ALA A 33 27.39 3.28 19.71
CA ALA A 33 27.30 4.45 20.57
C ALA A 33 28.59 5.29 20.52
N ASP A 34 28.41 6.61 20.45
CA ASP A 34 29.46 7.60 20.69
C ASP A 34 29.97 7.48 22.13
N ASP A 35 31.25 7.12 22.29
CA ASP A 35 31.98 7.29 23.55
C ASP A 35 33.09 8.33 23.37
N ALA A 36 32.99 9.39 24.17
CA ALA A 36 33.95 10.46 24.27
C ALA A 36 35.20 10.02 25.04
N SER A 37 36.38 10.09 24.42
CA SER A 37 37.62 10.43 25.14
C SER A 37 38.68 11.00 24.19
N GLY A 38 39.24 12.14 24.56
CA GLY A 38 40.22 12.89 23.78
C GLY A 38 41.65 12.36 23.89
N GLY A 39 42.51 12.81 22.98
CA GLY A 39 43.96 12.61 23.06
C GLY A 39 44.66 12.87 21.72
N ALA A 40 45.44 13.94 21.66
CA ALA A 40 46.17 14.44 20.50
C ALA A 40 47.33 13.55 20.02
N ALA A 41 47.64 13.56 18.72
CA ALA A 41 48.89 14.08 18.13
C ALA A 41 49.12 13.60 16.67
N ASP A 42 49.28 14.59 15.79
CA ASP A 42 50.13 14.73 14.59
C ASP A 42 50.93 13.51 14.04
N GLN A 43 50.73 13.21 12.75
CA GLN A 43 51.83 13.01 11.78
C GLN A 43 51.30 12.96 10.33
N GLY A 44 51.93 13.75 9.46
CA GLY A 44 51.48 13.99 8.09
C GLY A 44 52.03 13.07 6.99
N ALA A 45 51.84 13.60 5.77
CA ALA A 45 52.39 13.25 4.47
C ALA A 45 51.63 12.21 3.60
N SER A 46 51.01 12.77 2.56
CA SER A 46 50.76 12.25 1.21
C SER A 46 50.84 10.75 0.96
N SER A 47 49.75 10.18 0.48
CA SER A 47 49.77 9.30 -0.70
C SER A 47 48.38 9.24 -1.33
N THR A 48 48.39 9.41 -2.63
CA THR A 48 47.29 9.32 -3.60
C THR A 48 46.46 8.06 -3.44
N THR A 49 45.15 8.23 -3.33
CA THR A 49 44.15 7.34 -3.93
C THR A 49 42.93 8.19 -4.21
N ASP A 50 42.66 8.44 -5.49
CA ASP A 50 41.30 8.65 -5.97
C ASP A 50 40.48 7.44 -5.52
N ALA A 51 39.85 7.56 -4.35
CA ALA A 51 38.75 6.69 -4.01
C ALA A 51 37.57 7.20 -4.83
N ALA A 52 37.34 6.54 -5.97
CA ALA A 52 36.04 6.61 -6.63
C ALA A 52 34.97 6.34 -5.56
N PRO A 53 33.88 7.12 -5.50
CA PRO A 53 32.76 6.76 -4.65
C PRO A 53 32.30 5.35 -5.05
N ALA A 54 32.06 4.52 -4.04
CA ALA A 54 31.64 3.15 -4.22
C ALA A 54 30.36 3.09 -5.08
N ASP A 55 30.41 2.29 -6.14
CA ASP A 55 29.27 1.96 -7.02
C ASP A 55 28.25 1.09 -6.25
N GLU A 56 27.53 1.64 -5.28
CA GLU A 56 26.60 0.85 -4.45
C GLU A 56 25.23 0.56 -5.11
N ASP A 57 24.90 1.16 -6.27
CA ASP A 57 23.56 1.05 -6.87
C ASP A 57 23.49 0.46 -8.29
N LYS A 58 24.56 -0.13 -8.81
CA LYS A 58 24.54 -0.71 -10.18
C LYS A 58 24.00 -2.13 -10.18
N GLN A 59 22.68 -2.27 -10.36
CA GLN A 59 22.08 -3.55 -10.68
C GLN A 59 22.71 -4.15 -11.95
N ALA A 60 23.18 -5.39 -11.88
CA ALA A 60 23.73 -6.09 -13.02
C ALA A 60 22.67 -6.26 -14.14
N PRO A 61 23.08 -6.26 -15.43
CA PRO A 61 22.15 -6.52 -16.52
C PRO A 61 21.38 -7.84 -16.34
N ILE A 62 20.09 -7.83 -16.68
CA ILE A 62 19.17 -8.95 -16.50
C ILE A 62 18.99 -9.64 -17.86
N PRO A 63 19.54 -10.85 -18.07
CA PRO A 63 19.39 -11.54 -19.36
C PRO A 63 17.93 -11.91 -19.64
N PHE A 64 17.46 -11.63 -20.85
CA PHE A 64 16.08 -11.92 -21.25
C PHE A 64 15.95 -12.10 -22.76
N GLU A 65 15.37 -13.21 -23.21
CA GLU A 65 15.01 -13.49 -24.62
C GLU A 65 16.04 -13.08 -25.69
N GLY A 66 17.32 -13.40 -25.41
CA GLY A 66 18.46 -13.18 -26.31
C GLY A 66 19.11 -11.80 -26.23
N GLY A 67 18.64 -10.93 -25.34
CA GLY A 67 19.26 -9.66 -24.98
C GLY A 67 19.30 -9.48 -23.47
N GLN A 68 19.28 -8.23 -23.01
CA GLN A 68 19.31 -7.91 -21.59
C GLN A 68 18.56 -6.62 -21.25
N PHE A 69 17.93 -6.61 -20.08
CA PHE A 69 17.49 -5.37 -19.45
C PHE A 69 18.61 -4.73 -18.64
N THR A 70 18.59 -3.41 -18.55
CA THR A 70 19.47 -2.60 -17.70
C THR A 70 18.66 -1.53 -17.00
N ILE A 71 18.98 -1.28 -15.73
CA ILE A 71 18.48 -0.14 -14.96
C ILE A 71 19.69 0.73 -14.66
N THR A 72 19.66 1.99 -15.10
CA THR A 72 20.78 2.92 -14.95
C THR A 72 20.33 4.26 -14.41
N GLN A 73 21.15 4.85 -13.56
CA GLN A 73 20.97 6.21 -13.04
C GLN A 73 22.20 7.03 -13.43
N GLN A 74 22.00 8.21 -14.05
CA GLN A 74 23.13 9.05 -14.49
C GLN A 74 23.65 9.97 -13.39
N GLU A 75 22.75 10.46 -12.54
CA GLU A 75 23.03 11.36 -11.43
C GLU A 75 22.66 10.67 -10.12
N GLU A 76 23.39 10.95 -9.02
CA GLU A 76 23.21 10.29 -7.71
C GLU A 76 21.77 10.35 -7.18
N TYR A 77 21.04 11.42 -7.50
CA TYR A 77 19.62 11.61 -7.12
C TYR A 77 18.73 11.83 -8.35
N GLY A 78 19.18 11.38 -9.53
CA GLY A 78 18.46 11.54 -10.79
C GLY A 78 17.50 10.40 -11.09
N GLU A 79 16.75 10.54 -12.18
CA GLU A 79 15.86 9.50 -12.70
C GLU A 79 16.65 8.23 -13.09
N LYS A 80 16.06 7.08 -12.78
CA LYS A 80 16.49 5.77 -13.24
C LYS A 80 15.80 5.44 -14.55
N VAL A 81 16.54 4.81 -15.45
CA VAL A 81 16.06 4.42 -16.78
C VAL A 81 16.10 2.91 -16.92
N LEU A 82 14.95 2.30 -17.21
CA LEU A 82 14.83 0.93 -17.67
C LEU A 82 15.03 0.88 -19.19
N ALA A 83 15.97 0.05 -19.65
CA ALA A 83 16.22 -0.17 -21.07
C ALA A 83 16.38 -1.66 -21.39
N TYR A 84 16.10 -2.04 -22.64
CA TYR A 84 16.41 -3.35 -23.20
C TYR A 84 17.33 -3.20 -24.40
N ASP A 85 18.52 -3.81 -24.35
CA ASP A 85 19.58 -3.66 -25.36
C ASP A 85 19.86 -2.18 -25.73
N GLY A 86 19.77 -1.28 -24.74
CA GLY A 86 19.99 0.16 -24.89
C GLY A 86 18.77 0.97 -25.37
N LYS A 87 17.65 0.33 -25.72
CA LYS A 87 16.38 1.01 -26.01
C LYS A 87 15.64 1.27 -24.70
N GLN A 88 15.45 2.53 -24.34
CA GLN A 88 14.65 2.95 -23.18
C GLN A 88 13.21 2.44 -23.30
N LEU A 89 12.70 1.90 -22.20
CA LEU A 89 11.36 1.34 -22.06
C LEU A 89 10.49 2.10 -21.07
N ALA A 90 11.10 2.56 -19.96
CA ALA A 90 10.47 3.37 -18.92
C ALA A 90 11.54 4.11 -18.13
N ASP A 91 11.13 5.14 -17.40
CA ASP A 91 11.96 5.94 -16.52
C ASP A 91 11.11 6.53 -15.40
N ASN A 92 11.70 6.59 -14.20
CA ASN A 92 11.17 7.33 -13.06
C ASN A 92 12.26 7.41 -11.97
N TYR A 93 12.00 8.11 -10.86
CA TYR A 93 12.89 8.19 -9.71
C TYR A 93 13.27 6.81 -9.16
N ASP A 94 12.28 5.92 -9.02
CA ASP A 94 12.47 4.53 -8.63
C ASP A 94 12.08 3.57 -9.75
N VAL A 95 13.00 2.65 -10.04
CA VAL A 95 12.86 1.58 -11.04
C VAL A 95 13.51 0.33 -10.45
N PHE A 96 12.74 -0.72 -10.25
CA PHE A 96 13.20 -1.98 -9.69
C PHE A 96 12.78 -3.16 -10.57
N PHE A 97 13.64 -4.16 -10.63
CA PHE A 97 13.27 -5.47 -11.17
C PHE A 97 12.59 -6.31 -10.08
N ASP A 98 11.39 -6.82 -10.37
CA ASP A 98 10.70 -7.76 -9.49
C ASP A 98 11.14 -9.19 -9.82
N LYS A 99 10.70 -9.71 -10.98
CA LYS A 99 10.95 -11.10 -11.38
C LYS A 99 10.73 -11.35 -12.86
N ILE A 100 11.19 -12.52 -13.32
CA ILE A 100 10.78 -13.13 -14.59
C ILE A 100 9.84 -14.29 -14.30
N VAL A 101 8.73 -14.33 -15.03
CA VAL A 101 7.73 -15.40 -14.96
C VAL A 101 7.39 -15.93 -16.36
N GLU A 102 6.66 -17.04 -16.41
CA GLU A 102 6.13 -17.61 -17.65
C GLU A 102 4.61 -17.56 -17.63
N VAL A 103 4.01 -17.03 -18.69
CA VAL A 103 2.56 -16.86 -18.84
C VAL A 103 2.18 -17.27 -20.25
N GLY A 104 1.31 -18.26 -20.40
CA GLY A 104 0.91 -18.81 -21.70
C GLY A 104 2.10 -19.34 -22.51
N GLY A 105 3.16 -19.81 -21.85
CA GLY A 105 4.40 -20.25 -22.50
C GLY A 105 5.32 -19.13 -22.97
N VAL A 106 5.02 -17.87 -22.63
CA VAL A 106 5.84 -16.69 -22.96
C VAL A 106 6.55 -16.21 -21.70
N LYS A 107 7.85 -15.98 -21.78
CA LYS A 107 8.58 -15.33 -20.67
C LYS A 107 8.22 -13.85 -20.59
N VAL A 108 8.07 -13.38 -19.36
CA VAL A 108 7.64 -12.02 -19.04
C VAL A 108 8.50 -11.52 -17.89
N ALA A 109 9.10 -10.35 -18.05
CA ALA A 109 9.80 -9.65 -16.98
C ALA A 109 8.87 -8.59 -16.38
N LEU A 110 8.84 -8.51 -15.05
CA LEU A 110 8.08 -7.53 -14.29
C LEU A 110 9.04 -6.56 -13.61
N PHE A 111 8.68 -5.29 -13.70
CA PHE A 111 9.39 -4.18 -13.07
C PHE A 111 8.41 -3.31 -12.31
N ASP A 112 8.90 -2.63 -11.29
CA ASP A 112 8.19 -1.62 -10.53
C ASP A 112 8.80 -0.26 -10.87
N VAL A 113 7.98 0.70 -11.31
CA VAL A 113 8.39 2.04 -11.78
C VAL A 113 7.51 3.10 -11.13
N GLY A 114 8.11 4.04 -10.41
CA GLY A 114 7.35 5.08 -9.70
C GLY A 114 8.21 6.22 -9.14
N ASP A 115 7.54 7.22 -8.57
CA ASP A 115 8.15 8.45 -8.07
C ASP A 115 8.96 8.23 -6.77
N GLY A 116 8.85 7.04 -6.18
CA GLY A 116 9.46 6.68 -4.91
C GLY A 116 8.72 7.29 -3.71
N GLY A 117 9.29 7.09 -2.52
CA GLY A 117 8.69 7.50 -1.25
C GLY A 117 7.78 6.42 -0.63
N ASN A 118 7.12 6.78 0.48
CA ASN A 118 6.33 5.85 1.29
C ASN A 118 4.82 6.08 1.20
N GLN A 119 4.39 7.04 0.38
CA GLN A 119 2.98 7.44 0.26
C GLN A 119 2.21 6.52 -0.69
N CYS A 120 2.85 6.12 -1.79
CA CYS A 120 2.21 5.48 -2.94
C CYS A 120 3.16 4.42 -3.53
N GLY A 121 2.58 3.31 -3.97
CA GLY A 121 3.32 2.22 -4.58
C GLY A 121 3.67 2.52 -6.05
N PRO A 122 4.74 1.90 -6.59
CA PRO A 122 5.09 2.05 -7.99
C PRO A 122 4.08 1.36 -8.92
N ALA A 123 4.03 1.81 -10.17
CA ALA A 123 3.31 1.13 -11.24
C ALA A 123 4.07 -0.13 -11.69
N SER A 124 3.35 -1.17 -12.12
CA SER A 124 3.97 -2.38 -12.66
C SER A 124 4.20 -2.24 -14.15
N VAL A 125 5.43 -2.44 -14.62
CA VAL A 125 5.76 -2.52 -16.04
C VAL A 125 5.99 -3.97 -16.43
N ILE A 126 5.15 -4.46 -17.34
CA ILE A 126 5.22 -5.80 -17.93
C ILE A 126 6.04 -5.71 -19.20
N ALA A 127 7.11 -6.49 -19.32
CA ALA A 127 7.94 -6.57 -20.52
C ALA A 127 7.98 -7.99 -21.08
N TRP A 128 7.71 -8.17 -22.37
CA TRP A 128 7.74 -9.48 -23.02
C TRP A 128 8.19 -9.35 -24.47
N LYS A 129 8.68 -10.45 -25.05
CA LYS A 129 9.11 -10.48 -26.45
C LYS A 129 8.32 -11.56 -27.20
N PRO A 130 7.37 -11.19 -28.08
CA PRO A 130 6.71 -12.14 -28.96
C PRO A 130 7.72 -12.90 -29.82
N GLU A 131 7.39 -14.13 -30.23
CA GLU A 131 8.26 -14.93 -31.09
C GLU A 131 8.60 -14.18 -32.39
N GLY A 132 9.89 -13.98 -32.65
CA GLY A 132 10.38 -13.23 -33.81
C GLY A 132 10.13 -11.71 -33.77
N GLY A 133 9.60 -11.17 -32.66
CA GLY A 133 9.27 -9.76 -32.47
C GLY A 133 10.31 -8.97 -31.69
N GLU A 134 10.05 -7.66 -31.56
CA GLU A 134 10.76 -6.77 -30.65
C GLU A 134 10.19 -6.87 -29.23
N ILE A 135 10.98 -6.45 -28.23
CA ILE A 135 10.49 -6.27 -26.86
C ILE A 135 9.27 -5.33 -26.86
N GLN A 136 8.24 -5.73 -26.13
CA GLN A 136 7.01 -4.99 -25.90
C GLN A 136 6.90 -4.67 -24.41
N THR A 137 6.18 -3.60 -24.10
CA THR A 137 5.85 -3.24 -22.72
C THR A 137 4.37 -2.88 -22.55
N ALA A 138 3.87 -3.07 -21.34
CA ALA A 138 2.59 -2.55 -20.89
C ALA A 138 2.74 -2.07 -19.45
N THR A 139 2.28 -0.86 -19.16
CA THR A 139 2.24 -0.32 -17.80
C THR A 139 0.88 -0.59 -17.20
N VAL A 140 0.87 -1.10 -15.97
CA VAL A 140 -0.30 -1.26 -15.13
C VAL A 140 -0.17 -0.27 -13.98
N GLU A 141 -0.96 0.78 -14.08
CA GLU A 141 -1.09 1.81 -13.05
C GLU A 141 -2.54 1.81 -12.57
N GLN A 142 -2.71 1.74 -11.25
CA GLN A 142 -3.98 1.99 -10.61
C GLN A 142 -3.74 3.24 -9.75
N ASP A 143 -4.50 4.30 -10.05
CA ASP A 143 -4.62 5.54 -9.26
C ASP A 143 -3.34 6.22 -8.75
N GLU A 144 -2.27 6.26 -9.54
CA GLU A 144 -1.00 6.93 -9.20
C GLU A 144 -0.29 6.36 -7.94
N CYS A 145 -0.88 5.34 -7.29
CA CYS A 145 -0.36 4.68 -6.08
C CYS A 145 -0.14 3.18 -6.25
N GLY A 146 -0.16 2.73 -7.50
CA GLY A 146 0.19 1.38 -7.88
C GLY A 146 -0.85 0.34 -7.44
N ALA A 147 -0.45 -0.92 -7.51
CA ALA A 147 -1.27 -2.04 -7.08
C ALA A 147 -0.45 -2.94 -6.14
N PRO A 148 -1.09 -3.76 -5.29
CA PRO A 148 -0.43 -4.86 -4.63
C PRO A 148 0.34 -5.73 -5.64
N PRO A 149 1.35 -6.49 -5.17
CA PRO A 149 2.10 -7.41 -6.02
C PRO A 149 1.15 -8.31 -6.83
N PRO A 150 1.38 -8.45 -8.14
CA PRO A 150 0.45 -9.18 -9.00
C PRO A 150 0.45 -10.68 -8.70
N ALA A 151 -0.71 -11.30 -8.89
CA ALA A 151 -0.85 -12.75 -8.86
C ALA A 151 -0.57 -13.34 -10.24
N VAL A 152 0.39 -14.24 -10.33
CA VAL A 152 0.79 -14.87 -11.60
C VAL A 152 0.20 -16.27 -11.70
N SER A 153 -0.40 -16.58 -12.85
CA SER A 153 -0.91 -17.90 -13.21
C SER A 153 -0.32 -18.37 -14.54
N ASP A 154 -0.57 -19.63 -14.90
CA ASP A 154 -0.13 -20.21 -16.16
C ASP A 154 -0.67 -19.47 -17.40
N SER A 155 -1.78 -18.73 -17.30
CA SER A 155 -2.44 -18.09 -18.44
C SER A 155 -2.48 -16.57 -18.40
N ALA A 156 -2.40 -15.96 -17.22
CA ALA A 156 -2.48 -14.52 -17.05
C ALA A 156 -1.79 -14.02 -15.76
N ILE A 157 -1.49 -12.73 -15.75
CA ILE A 157 -1.08 -11.96 -14.58
C ILE A 157 -2.27 -11.14 -14.13
N TYR A 158 -2.63 -11.21 -12.85
CA TYR A 158 -3.78 -10.53 -12.27
C TYR A 158 -3.35 -9.41 -11.33
N TYR A 159 -3.99 -8.26 -11.48
CA TYR A 159 -3.78 -7.06 -10.67
C TYR A 159 -5.08 -6.74 -9.93
N VAL A 160 -5.02 -6.83 -8.60
CA VAL A 160 -6.14 -6.54 -7.71
C VAL A 160 -5.93 -5.13 -7.15
N PRO A 161 -6.84 -4.17 -7.34
CA PRO A 161 -6.65 -2.81 -6.83
C PRO A 161 -6.61 -2.75 -5.30
N PHE A 162 -5.88 -1.77 -4.76
CA PHE A 162 -6.17 -1.26 -3.43
C PHE A 162 -7.53 -0.56 -3.49
N LEU A 163 -8.51 -1.12 -2.78
CA LEU A 163 -9.85 -0.55 -2.70
C LEU A 163 -9.96 0.28 -1.43
N LEU A 164 -10.34 1.54 -1.55
CA LEU A 164 -10.72 2.35 -0.41
C LEU A 164 -12.16 2.07 0.02
N PRO A 165 -12.50 2.35 1.28
CA PRO A 165 -13.88 2.29 1.76
C PRO A 165 -14.88 2.95 0.78
N GLY A 166 -15.86 2.15 0.33
CA GLY A 166 -16.91 2.61 -0.58
C GLY A 166 -16.58 2.48 -2.07
N GLU A 167 -15.36 2.11 -2.43
CA GLU A 167 -14.97 2.00 -3.83
C GLU A 167 -15.41 0.72 -4.51
N THR A 168 -15.60 0.83 -5.82
CA THR A 168 -15.64 -0.29 -6.75
C THR A 168 -14.69 -0.01 -7.92
N ARG A 169 -13.76 -0.91 -8.19
CA ARG A 169 -12.75 -0.74 -9.25
C ARG A 169 -12.55 -2.02 -10.05
N ALA A 170 -12.02 -1.87 -11.26
CA ALA A 170 -11.67 -2.99 -12.10
C ALA A 170 -10.45 -3.73 -11.53
N ALA A 171 -10.60 -5.04 -11.32
CA ALA A 171 -9.45 -5.94 -11.32
C ALA A 171 -8.99 -6.13 -12.77
N LEU A 172 -7.68 -6.04 -12.98
CA LEU A 172 -7.09 -6.15 -14.30
C LEU A 172 -6.44 -7.53 -14.44
N GLN A 173 -6.35 -7.98 -15.68
CA GLN A 173 -5.54 -9.13 -16.05
C GLN A 173 -4.74 -8.80 -17.31
N TRP A 174 -3.57 -9.39 -17.43
CA TRP A 174 -2.74 -9.30 -18.61
C TRP A 174 -2.37 -10.70 -19.09
N SER A 175 -2.43 -10.92 -20.40
CA SER A 175 -1.87 -12.10 -21.06
C SER A 175 -1.11 -11.71 -22.32
N PRO A 176 -0.16 -12.54 -22.79
CA PRO A 176 0.58 -12.24 -24.02
C PRO A 176 -0.30 -12.12 -25.27
N THR A 177 -1.46 -12.80 -25.29
CA THR A 177 -2.36 -12.85 -26.44
C THR A 177 -3.43 -11.77 -26.42
N GLU A 178 -3.89 -11.36 -25.23
CA GLU A 178 -5.00 -10.40 -25.09
C GLU A 178 -4.56 -9.02 -24.61
N GLY A 179 -3.33 -8.89 -24.10
CA GLY A 179 -2.86 -7.66 -23.45
C GLY A 179 -3.61 -7.40 -22.14
N LEU A 180 -3.60 -6.14 -21.70
CA LEU A 180 -4.25 -5.71 -20.46
C LEU A 180 -5.76 -5.59 -20.68
N THR A 181 -6.54 -6.31 -19.88
CA THR A 181 -8.01 -6.35 -19.93
C THR A 181 -8.60 -6.35 -18.52
N THR A 182 -9.89 -6.10 -18.39
CA THR A 182 -10.61 -6.19 -17.11
C THR A 182 -11.02 -7.64 -16.85
N SER A 183 -10.63 -8.19 -15.70
CA SER A 183 -11.06 -9.53 -15.25
C SER A 183 -12.39 -9.49 -14.49
N GLY A 184 -12.72 -8.34 -13.89
CA GLY A 184 -13.99 -8.09 -13.20
C GLY A 184 -13.95 -6.78 -12.43
N ASN A 185 -15.05 -6.45 -11.75
CA ASN A 185 -15.08 -5.35 -10.79
C ASN A 185 -15.07 -5.90 -9.36
N LEU A 186 -14.25 -5.33 -8.51
CA LEU A 186 -14.17 -5.61 -7.08
C LEU A 186 -14.67 -4.41 -6.30
N THR A 187 -15.36 -4.65 -5.21
CA THR A 187 -15.93 -3.64 -4.32
C THR A 187 -15.38 -3.82 -2.92
N TYR A 188 -15.02 -2.73 -2.26
CA TYR A 188 -14.57 -2.76 -0.87
C TYR A 188 -15.64 -3.44 0.00
N THR A 189 -15.21 -4.40 0.81
CA THR A 189 -16.09 -5.09 1.75
C THR A 189 -15.40 -5.12 3.12
N PRO A 190 -16.04 -4.59 4.19
CA PRO A 190 -15.47 -4.66 5.53
C PRO A 190 -15.44 -6.11 6.03
N GLU A 191 -14.71 -6.37 7.11
CA GLU A 191 -14.66 -7.67 7.77
C GLU A 191 -16.04 -8.06 8.32
N SER A 192 -16.65 -9.07 7.69
CA SER A 192 -18.00 -9.50 8.00
C SER A 192 -18.14 -10.01 9.45
N GLY A 193 -19.21 -9.61 10.12
CA GLY A 193 -19.57 -10.07 11.46
C GLY A 193 -18.91 -9.29 12.60
N THR A 194 -18.09 -8.29 12.29
CA THR A 194 -17.53 -7.37 13.29
C THR A 194 -18.55 -6.30 13.68
N ASP A 195 -18.55 -5.93 14.96
CA ASP A 195 -19.49 -4.93 15.52
C ASP A 195 -18.74 -3.92 16.40
N TRP A 196 -19.44 -2.94 16.97
CA TRP A 196 -18.86 -1.87 17.80
C TRP A 196 -18.03 -2.36 18.99
N LYS A 197 -18.37 -3.54 19.54
CA LYS A 197 -17.59 -4.19 20.61
C LYS A 197 -16.22 -4.70 20.16
N ASP A 198 -16.02 -4.87 18.86
CA ASP A 198 -14.79 -5.38 18.25
C ASP A 198 -13.85 -4.24 17.80
N VAL A 199 -14.28 -2.99 17.99
CA VAL A 199 -13.48 -1.80 17.72
C VAL A 199 -12.36 -1.69 18.75
N ASP A 200 -11.12 -1.76 18.26
CA ASP A 200 -9.92 -1.68 19.09
C ASP A 200 -8.87 -0.78 18.44
N PRO A 201 -8.83 0.52 18.79
CA PRO A 201 -7.91 1.46 18.16
C PRO A 201 -6.44 1.20 18.48
N SER A 202 -6.11 0.29 19.42
CA SER A 202 -4.73 -0.09 19.68
C SER A 202 -4.14 -1.01 18.60
N LYS A 203 -4.98 -1.54 17.70
CA LYS A 203 -4.59 -2.39 16.57
C LYS A 203 -4.53 -1.64 15.24
N TYR A 204 -4.86 -0.36 15.25
CA TYR A 204 -4.91 0.45 14.03
C TYR A 204 -3.57 1.11 13.83
N ASP A 205 -3.02 0.94 12.63
CA ASP A 205 -1.85 1.70 12.21
C ASP A 205 -2.31 3.12 11.84
N ASN A 206 -3.48 3.23 11.20
CA ASN A 206 -4.11 4.49 10.79
C ASN A 206 -5.62 4.49 11.08
N ILE A 207 -6.22 5.68 11.22
CA ILE A 207 -7.67 5.78 11.48
C ILE A 207 -8.55 5.15 10.40
N ILE A 208 -8.05 5.09 9.16
CA ILE A 208 -8.74 4.43 8.04
C ILE A 208 -8.97 2.93 8.28
N ASP A 209 -8.16 2.29 9.13
CA ASP A 209 -8.32 0.87 9.50
C ASP A 209 -9.64 0.63 10.25
N ALA A 210 -10.24 1.67 10.83
CA ALA A 210 -11.56 1.56 11.46
C ALA A 210 -12.66 1.15 10.47
N PHE A 211 -12.49 1.42 9.16
CA PHE A 211 -13.43 0.96 8.13
C PHE A 211 -13.41 -0.55 7.89
N HIS A 212 -12.38 -1.28 8.35
CA HIS A 212 -12.41 -2.75 8.32
C HIS A 212 -13.53 -3.30 9.21
N ASN A 213 -13.95 -2.58 10.24
CA ASN A 213 -15.08 -2.98 11.08
C ASN A 213 -16.42 -2.71 10.36
N GLU A 214 -17.25 -3.74 10.21
CA GLU A 214 -18.50 -3.69 9.46
C GLU A 214 -19.52 -2.69 10.06
N ALA A 215 -19.60 -2.58 11.38
CA ALA A 215 -20.50 -1.62 12.02
C ALA A 215 -20.06 -0.17 11.82
N VAL A 216 -18.75 0.10 11.93
CA VAL A 216 -18.17 1.42 11.64
C VAL A 216 -18.35 1.77 10.16
N TYR A 217 -18.05 0.84 9.25
CA TYR A 217 -18.25 1.01 7.82
C TYR A 217 -19.69 1.38 7.46
N LYS A 218 -20.67 0.64 8.00
CA LYS A 218 -22.11 0.92 7.76
C LYS A 218 -22.53 2.27 8.32
N ALA A 219 -22.04 2.65 9.51
CA ALA A 219 -22.31 3.95 10.09
C ALA A 219 -21.72 5.08 9.23
N ALA A 220 -20.50 4.89 8.72
CA ALA A 220 -19.88 5.80 7.78
C ALA A 220 -20.65 5.89 6.47
N GLN A 221 -21.13 4.76 5.93
CA GLN A 221 -21.93 4.73 4.70
C GLN A 221 -23.24 5.48 4.83
N ALA A 222 -23.89 5.37 5.99
CA ALA A 222 -25.13 6.10 6.26
C ALA A 222 -24.91 7.63 6.33
N VAL A 223 -23.70 8.08 6.67
CA VAL A 223 -23.36 9.49 6.88
C VAL A 223 -22.72 10.14 5.64
N LEU A 224 -21.84 9.41 4.94
CA LEU A 224 -21.06 9.88 3.80
C LEU A 224 -21.71 9.50 2.46
N GLY A 225 -22.41 8.37 2.38
CA GLY A 225 -22.96 7.87 1.12
C GLY A 225 -21.89 7.76 0.03
N ASP A 226 -22.17 8.35 -1.14
CA ASP A 226 -21.30 8.29 -2.31
C ASP A 226 -19.98 9.05 -2.15
N THR A 227 -19.84 9.91 -1.12
CA THR A 227 -18.59 10.64 -0.85
C THR A 227 -17.67 9.89 0.12
N MET A 228 -17.98 8.63 0.45
CA MET A 228 -17.11 7.82 1.31
C MET A 228 -15.71 7.62 0.70
N PRO A 229 -15.55 7.28 -0.59
CA PRO A 229 -14.22 7.14 -1.20
C PRO A 229 -13.37 8.40 -1.01
N ASP A 230 -13.94 9.56 -1.34
CA ASP A 230 -13.31 10.86 -1.17
C ASP A 230 -12.83 11.14 0.26
N MET A 231 -13.67 10.82 1.26
CA MET A 231 -13.30 10.96 2.67
C MET A 231 -12.20 9.97 3.05
N ALA A 232 -12.27 8.72 2.56
CA ALA A 232 -11.25 7.73 2.83
C ALA A 232 -9.89 8.13 2.23
N THR A 233 -9.88 8.66 1.01
CA THR A 233 -8.67 9.21 0.38
C THR A 233 -8.04 10.32 1.23
N SER A 234 -8.86 11.22 1.79
CA SER A 234 -8.43 12.28 2.70
C SER A 234 -7.86 11.77 4.04
N LEU A 235 -7.92 10.47 4.32
CA LEU A 235 -7.43 9.85 5.55
C LEU A 235 -6.26 8.89 5.31
N LEU A 236 -5.80 8.75 4.07
CA LEU A 236 -4.80 7.76 3.66
C LEU A 236 -3.43 7.99 4.28
N VAL A 237 -2.97 9.24 4.25
CA VAL A 237 -1.68 9.62 4.84
C VAL A 237 -1.95 10.17 6.23
N GLY A 238 -1.71 9.36 7.25
CA GLY A 238 -1.99 9.72 8.63
C GLY A 238 -1.04 9.08 9.62
N GLY A 239 -1.32 9.31 10.90
CA GLY A 239 -0.67 8.60 12.00
C GLY A 239 -1.69 7.81 12.82
N GLY A 240 -1.19 7.24 13.92
CA GLY A 240 -2.02 6.52 14.88
C GLY A 240 -3.11 7.39 15.52
N THR A 241 -4.03 6.73 16.22
CA THR A 241 -5.21 7.39 16.77
C THR A 241 -4.97 8.03 18.15
N GLU A 242 -5.62 9.17 18.40
CA GLU A 242 -5.74 9.80 19.70
C GLU A 242 -7.10 9.49 20.35
N ARG A 243 -7.25 9.78 21.65
CA ARG A 243 -8.49 9.51 22.40
C ARG A 243 -9.05 10.77 23.04
N THR A 244 -10.36 10.94 22.96
CA THR A 244 -11.10 11.97 23.71
C THR A 244 -11.40 11.52 25.14
N ALA A 245 -11.85 12.46 25.97
CA ALA A 245 -12.27 12.16 27.34
C ALA A 245 -13.50 11.26 27.42
N SER A 246 -14.38 11.25 26.40
CA SER A 246 -15.54 10.34 26.34
C SER A 246 -15.19 8.92 25.90
N GLY A 247 -13.95 8.66 25.48
CA GLY A 247 -13.53 7.37 24.97
C GLY A 247 -13.74 7.17 23.47
N ALA A 248 -14.18 8.20 22.75
CA ALA A 248 -14.05 8.25 21.30
C ALA A 248 -12.57 8.33 20.92
N PHE A 249 -12.23 7.83 19.73
CA PHE A 249 -10.89 7.99 19.17
C PHE A 249 -10.95 8.71 17.84
N TYR A 250 -9.87 9.39 17.48
CA TYR A 250 -9.81 10.20 16.27
C TYR A 250 -8.41 10.24 15.69
N ALA A 251 -8.30 10.62 14.42
CA ALA A 251 -7.08 11.11 13.82
C ALA A 251 -7.39 12.04 12.65
N THR A 252 -6.35 12.68 12.14
CA THR A 252 -6.36 13.36 10.85
C THR A 252 -5.54 12.58 9.83
N GLY A 253 -5.84 12.81 8.56
CA GLY A 253 -4.96 12.41 7.47
C GLY A 253 -4.99 13.43 6.34
N CYS A 254 -4.21 13.14 5.30
CA CYS A 254 -4.23 13.87 4.03
C CYS A 254 -4.34 12.94 2.84
N VAL A 255 -4.68 13.54 1.70
CA VAL A 255 -4.58 12.92 0.38
C VAL A 255 -3.11 12.72 0.03
N PRO A 256 -2.69 11.55 -0.49
CA PRO A 256 -1.33 11.34 -0.97
C PRO A 256 -0.91 12.45 -1.94
N HIS A 257 0.32 12.97 -1.77
CA HIS A 257 0.88 14.07 -2.57
C HIS A 257 0.17 15.45 -2.45
N ASP A 258 -0.90 15.58 -1.65
CA ASP A 258 -1.70 16.83 -1.48
C ASP A 258 -1.99 17.14 0.01
N CYS A 259 -1.01 16.95 0.89
CA CYS A 259 -1.15 17.31 2.30
C CYS A 259 -1.26 18.84 2.48
N GLY A 260 -2.30 19.27 3.20
CA GLY A 260 -2.68 20.68 3.38
C GLY A 260 -3.80 21.13 2.43
N GLY A 261 -4.11 20.36 1.39
CA GLY A 261 -5.20 20.63 0.45
C GLY A 261 -6.53 20.09 0.95
N ASN A 262 -6.66 18.77 0.91
CA ASN A 262 -7.91 18.04 1.11
C ASN A 262 -7.91 17.19 2.39
N ASP A 263 -7.28 17.68 3.45
CA ASP A 263 -7.08 16.92 4.69
C ASP A 263 -8.40 16.47 5.33
N GLY A 264 -8.37 15.24 5.86
CA GLY A 264 -9.49 14.59 6.52
C GLY A 264 -9.32 14.53 8.03
N PHE A 265 -10.44 14.52 8.73
CA PHE A 265 -10.57 14.20 10.14
C PHE A 265 -11.66 13.14 10.28
N MET A 266 -11.37 12.11 11.07
CA MET A 266 -12.34 11.09 11.45
C MET A 266 -12.29 10.88 12.95
N ALA A 267 -13.47 10.80 13.57
CA ALA A 267 -13.64 10.32 14.93
C ALA A 267 -14.69 9.21 15.01
N VAL A 268 -14.45 8.24 15.87
CA VAL A 268 -15.33 7.09 16.11
C VAL A 268 -15.64 7.04 17.60
N ASP A 269 -16.93 7.06 17.92
CA ASP A 269 -17.44 6.91 19.28
C ASP A 269 -18.04 5.50 19.42
N PRO A 270 -17.26 4.52 19.92
CA PRO A 270 -17.73 3.15 20.07
C PRO A 270 -18.75 2.97 21.20
N VAL A 271 -18.97 3.98 22.05
CA VAL A 271 -20.00 3.94 23.10
C VAL A 271 -21.35 4.40 22.56
N LYS A 272 -21.35 5.45 21.73
CA LYS A 272 -22.57 5.98 21.10
C LYS A 272 -22.89 5.35 19.75
N HIS A 273 -21.98 4.52 19.22
CA HIS A 273 -22.10 3.91 17.89
C HIS A 273 -22.21 4.98 16.79
N MET A 274 -21.37 6.01 16.88
CA MET A 274 -21.39 7.16 15.98
C MET A 274 -20.01 7.39 15.36
N VAL A 275 -20.02 7.92 14.14
CA VAL A 275 -18.84 8.38 13.42
C VAL A 275 -19.01 9.86 13.04
N TYR A 276 -17.89 10.57 12.99
CA TYR A 276 -17.83 11.99 12.70
C TYR A 276 -16.70 12.23 11.72
N PHE A 277 -16.99 12.96 10.65
CA PHE A 277 -16.05 13.24 9.59
C PHE A 277 -16.00 14.73 9.31
N ALA A 278 -14.82 15.26 9.03
CA ALA A 278 -14.68 16.56 8.44
C ALA A 278 -13.56 16.52 7.40
N ARG A 279 -13.79 17.10 6.24
CA ARG A 279 -12.76 17.31 5.22
C ARG A 279 -12.60 18.79 4.98
N ARG A 280 -11.37 19.27 4.75
CA ARG A 280 -11.14 20.65 4.34
C ARG A 280 -11.84 20.90 3.00
N GLY A 281 -12.78 21.85 2.97
CA GLY A 281 -13.50 22.21 1.74
C GLY A 281 -12.74 23.26 0.92
N ASP A 282 -12.99 23.27 -0.39
CA ASP A 282 -12.36 24.19 -1.37
C ASP A 282 -12.57 25.68 -1.04
N ASN A 283 -13.63 26.00 -0.29
CA ASN A 283 -14.00 27.36 0.12
C ASN A 283 -13.49 27.72 1.53
N GLY A 284 -12.69 26.87 2.16
CA GLY A 284 -12.17 27.05 3.51
C GLY A 284 -13.15 26.69 4.64
N GLU A 285 -14.40 26.34 4.32
CA GLU A 285 -15.35 25.78 5.29
C GLU A 285 -15.22 24.25 5.31
N PRO A 286 -15.25 23.60 6.48
CA PRO A 286 -15.12 22.16 6.55
C PRO A 286 -16.39 21.45 6.09
N ASP A 287 -16.22 20.44 5.25
CA ASP A 287 -17.29 19.53 4.88
C ASP A 287 -17.49 18.49 5.99
N ALA A 288 -18.25 18.88 7.02
CA ALA A 288 -18.49 18.04 8.18
C ALA A 288 -19.76 17.19 8.05
N ARG A 289 -19.65 15.92 8.44
CA ARG A 289 -20.74 14.94 8.46
C ARG A 289 -20.67 14.11 9.75
N PRO A 290 -21.72 14.13 10.60
CA PRO A 290 -22.88 15.03 10.59
C PRO A 290 -22.49 16.52 10.71
N PRO A 291 -23.43 17.48 10.61
CA PRO A 291 -23.11 18.90 10.78
C PRO A 291 -22.40 19.20 12.12
N LEU A 292 -21.38 20.06 12.12
CA LEU A 292 -20.55 20.35 13.31
C LEU A 292 -21.35 20.74 14.57
N LYS A 293 -22.49 21.41 14.41
CA LYS A 293 -23.37 21.80 15.51
C LYS A 293 -23.94 20.61 16.31
N ASP A 294 -23.95 19.43 15.71
CA ASP A 294 -24.50 18.20 16.27
C ASP A 294 -23.40 17.33 16.90
N TRP A 295 -22.14 17.79 16.89
CA TRP A 295 -21.01 17.05 17.43
C TRP A 295 -20.92 17.19 18.96
N PRO A 296 -20.55 16.10 19.67
CA PRO A 296 -20.16 16.19 21.08
C PRO A 296 -19.03 17.20 21.29
N ALA A 297 -19.07 17.92 22.42
CA ALA A 297 -18.15 19.02 22.68
C ALA A 297 -16.66 18.59 22.68
N ASP A 298 -16.35 17.38 23.15
CA ASP A 298 -14.99 16.86 23.18
C ASP A 298 -14.50 16.39 21.81
N ILE A 299 -15.37 15.85 20.96
CA ILE A 299 -15.05 15.53 19.56
C ILE A 299 -14.87 16.82 18.74
N LYS A 300 -15.75 17.80 18.94
CA LYS A 300 -15.57 19.12 18.32
C LYS A 300 -14.26 19.77 18.76
N LYS A 301 -13.92 19.68 20.05
CA LYS A 301 -12.63 20.15 20.54
C LYS A 301 -11.46 19.43 19.88
N ALA A 302 -11.50 18.10 19.79
CA ALA A 302 -10.46 17.32 19.11
C ALA A 302 -10.28 17.77 17.65
N TYR A 303 -11.38 18.00 16.93
CA TYR A 303 -11.34 18.56 15.59
C TYR A 303 -10.75 19.98 15.54
N ASP A 304 -11.23 20.90 16.39
CA ASP A 304 -10.73 22.28 16.41
C ASP A 304 -9.22 22.32 16.73
N ASP A 305 -8.76 21.49 17.66
CA ASP A 305 -7.34 21.37 18.03
C ASP A 305 -6.51 20.80 16.86
N ALA A 306 -7.01 19.77 16.18
CA ALA A 306 -6.35 19.16 15.03
C ALA A 306 -6.24 20.11 13.83
N GLN A 307 -7.26 20.95 13.60
CA GLN A 307 -7.22 21.99 12.56
C GLN A 307 -6.30 23.17 12.96
N GLY A 308 -6.21 23.48 14.25
CA GLY A 308 -5.37 24.56 14.77
C GLY A 308 -3.88 24.22 14.82
N ALA A 309 -3.53 22.93 14.89
CA ALA A 309 -2.15 22.43 14.89
C ALA A 309 -1.51 22.37 13.49
N ALA A 310 -2.30 22.56 12.41
CA ALA A 310 -1.84 22.55 11.02
C ALA A 310 -1.26 23.90 10.54
N ASN A 311 -0.61 24.68 11.43
CA ASN A 311 0.13 25.90 11.07
C ASN A 311 1.57 25.87 11.59
#